data_AF-A0A5S4FWP2-F1
#
_entry.id   AF-A0A5S4FWP2-F1
#
_cell.length_a   1.000
_cell.length_b   1.000
_cell.length_c   1.000
_cell.angle_alpha   90.00
_cell.angle_beta   90.00
_cell.angle_gamma   90.00
#
_symmetry.space_group_name_H-M   'P 1'
#
loop_
_entity.id
_entity.type
_entity.pdbx_description
1 polymer ?
#
loop_
_entity_poly.entity_id
_entity_poly.type
_entity_poly.pdbx_seq_one_letter_code
_entity_poly.pdbx_strand_id
1 'polypeptide(L)' 'MTTAPSADFVMERLLQEASREFPGWAFERDHSGWTATRGEIRLTRPSLAALRAILRVHRETRRR' A
#
# COMPACT_ATOMS: atom_id res chain seq x y z
N MET A 1 -18.99 -14.86 20.88
CA MET A 1 -18.07 -15.45 19.88
C MET A 1 -17.28 -14.30 19.28
N THR A 2 -16.05 -14.09 19.72
CA THR A 2 -15.19 -13.00 19.22
C THR A 2 -14.61 -13.47 17.90
N THR A 3 -15.30 -13.20 16.79
CA THR A 3 -14.76 -13.40 15.45
C THR A 3 -13.53 -12.51 15.34
N ALA A 4 -12.33 -13.12 15.44
CA ALA A 4 -11.11 -12.43 15.05
C ALA A 4 -11.37 -11.86 13.65
N PRO A 5 -11.14 -10.55 13.41
CA PRO A 5 -11.28 -10.00 12.07
C PRO A 5 -10.40 -10.87 11.17
N SER A 6 -11.00 -11.43 10.11
CA SER A 6 -10.23 -12.22 9.16
C SER A 6 -9.05 -11.37 8.71
N ALA A 7 -7.88 -11.98 8.55
CA ALA A 7 -6.69 -11.26 8.11
C ALA A 7 -6.99 -10.42 6.85
N ASP A 8 -7.91 -10.89 6.01
CA ASP A 8 -8.42 -10.18 4.84
C ASP A 8 -9.07 -8.83 5.18
N PHE A 9 -9.93 -8.74 6.22
CA PHE A 9 -10.59 -7.47 6.58
C PHE A 9 -9.59 -6.41 7.05
N VAL A 10 -8.59 -6.81 7.84
CA VAL A 10 -7.51 -5.91 8.28
C VAL A 10 -6.72 -5.42 7.07
N MET A 11 -6.46 -6.30 6.11
CA MET A 11 -5.70 -6.00 4.91
C MET A 11 -6.47 -5.08 3.95
N GLU A 12 -7.77 -5.29 3.77
CA GLU A 12 -8.66 -4.40 3.01
C GLU A 12 -8.69 -2.99 3.62
N ARG A 13 -8.76 -2.89 4.95
CA ARG A 13 -8.72 -1.59 5.64
C ARG A 13 -7.39 -0.88 5.42
N LEU A 14 -6.28 -1.59 5.56
CA LEU A 14 -4.95 -1.03 5.31
C LEU A 14 -4.78 -0.56 3.87
N LEU A 15 -5.36 -1.28 2.90
CA LEU A 15 -5.39 -0.90 1.49
C LEU A 15 -6.21 0.37 1.24
N GLN A 16 -7.38 0.48 1.87
CA GLN A 16 -8.21 1.68 1.80
C GLN A 16 -7.46 2.90 2.37
N GLU A 17 -6.80 2.73 3.51
CA GLU A 17 -6.00 3.80 4.11
C GLU A 17 -4.82 4.22 3.22
N ALA A 18 -4.10 3.25 2.65
CA ALA A 18 -2.99 3.52 1.74
C ALA A 18 -3.48 4.26 0.48
N SER A 19 -4.60 3.82 -0.10
CA SER A 19 -5.21 4.48 -1.26
C SER A 19 -5.66 5.91 -0.95
N ARG A 20 -6.14 6.16 0.27
CA ARG A 20 -6.49 7.51 0.74
C ARG A 20 -5.26 8.39 0.96
N GLU A 21 -4.16 7.83 1.47
CA GLU A 21 -2.92 8.57 1.74
C GLU A 21 -2.15 8.91 0.45
N PHE A 22 -2.23 8.04 -0.55
CA PHE A 22 -1.50 8.13 -1.82
C PHE A 22 -2.46 8.08 -3.02
N PRO A 23 -3.24 9.16 -3.27
CA PRO A 23 -4.16 9.19 -4.38
C PRO A 23 -3.42 9.01 -5.72
N GLY A 24 -3.97 8.15 -6.58
CA GLY A 24 -3.40 7.79 -7.88
C GLY A 24 -2.38 6.66 -7.85
N TRP A 25 -2.15 6.03 -6.70
CA TRP A 25 -1.45 4.75 -6.60
C TRP A 25 -2.45 3.62 -6.44
N ALA A 26 -2.31 2.57 -7.24
CA ALA A 26 -3.02 1.31 -7.07
C ALA A 26 -2.14 0.34 -6.27
N PHE A 27 -2.73 -0.36 -5.32
CA PHE A 27 -2.03 -1.26 -4.40
C PHE A 27 -2.57 -2.67 -4.59
N GLU A 28 -1.67 -3.62 -4.81
CA GLU A 28 -1.99 -5.03 -4.98
C GLU A 28 -1.11 -5.85 -4.06
N ARG A 29 -1.69 -6.90 -3.48
CA ARG A 29 -0.93 -7.92 -2.76
C ARG A 29 -0.83 -9.14 -3.67
N ASP A 30 0.40 -9.59 -3.88
CA ASP A 30 0.68 -10.86 -4.52
C ASP A 30 1.24 -11.86 -3.49
N HIS A 31 1.34 -13.13 -3.88
CA HIS A 31 1.91 -14.20 -3.07
C HIS A 31 3.36 -13.91 -2.63
N SER A 32 4.09 -13.09 -3.39
CA SER A 32 5.47 -12.69 -3.08
C SER A 32 5.59 -11.36 -2.31
N GLY A 33 4.51 -10.60 -2.12
CA GLY A 33 4.57 -9.31 -1.43
C GLY A 33 3.53 -8.29 -1.85
N TRP A 34 3.90 -7.02 -1.78
CA TRP A 34 3.07 -5.87 -2.07
C TRP A 34 3.61 -5.09 -3.26
N THR A 35 2.69 -4.68 -4.13
CA THR A 35 2.97 -3.91 -5.33
C THR A 35 2.18 -2.60 -5.26
N ALA A 36 2.84 -1.47 -5.49
CA ALA A 36 2.18 -0.20 -5.77
C ALA A 36 2.48 0.22 -7.22
N THR A 37 1.45 0.55 -7.98
CA THR A 37 1.56 1.02 -9.35
C THR A 37 0.96 2.42 -9.51
N ARG A 38 1.60 3.27 -10.31
CA ARG A 38 1.09 4.58 -10.69
C ARG A 38 1.61 4.95 -12.08
N GLY A 39 0.74 4.83 -13.09
CA GLY A 39 1.16 4.97 -14.48
C GLY A 39 2.23 3.93 -14.81
N GLU A 40 3.41 4.39 -15.26
CA GLU A 40 4.55 3.53 -15.58
C GLU A 40 5.40 3.15 -14.35
N ILE A 41 5.16 3.77 -13.20
CA ILE A 41 5.93 3.50 -11.98
C ILE A 41 5.35 2.27 -11.29
N ARG A 42 6.17 1.24 -11.10
CA ARG A 42 5.86 0.03 -10.32
C ARG A 42 6.87 -0.14 -9.20
N LEU A 43 6.38 -0.30 -7.97
CA LEU A 43 7.19 -0.54 -6.77
C LEU A 43 6.74 -1.85 -6.13
N THR A 44 7.68 -2.78 -5.90
CA THR A 44 7.43 -4.06 -5.25
C THR A 44 8.22 -4.15 -3.94
N ARG A 45 7.55 -4.53 -2.85
CA ARG A 45 8.15 -4.73 -1.52
C ARG A 45 7.50 -5.88 -0.76
N PRO A 46 8.24 -6.57 0.13
CA PRO A 46 7.68 -7.69 0.88
C PRO A 46 6.59 -7.28 1.90
N SER A 47 6.51 -6.00 2.29
CA SER A 47 5.52 -5.51 3.25
C SER A 47 4.90 -4.17 2.82
N LEU A 48 3.64 -3.96 3.17
CA LEU A 48 2.92 -2.71 2.90
C LEU A 48 3.55 -1.52 3.63
N ALA A 49 4.09 -1.75 4.84
CA ALA A 49 4.79 -0.71 5.60
C ALA A 49 6.03 -0.20 4.85
N ALA A 50 6.84 -1.10 4.29
CA ALA A 50 8.00 -0.72 3.48
C ALA A 50 7.58 0.03 2.20
N LEU A 51 6.48 -0.40 1.58
CA LEU A 51 5.91 0.28 0.43
C LEU A 51 5.45 1.70 0.76
N ARG A 52 4.69 1.88 1.86
CA ARG A 52 4.21 3.19 2.34
C ARG A 52 5.37 4.13 2.69
N ALA A 53 6.43 3.62 3.32
CA ALA A 53 7.61 4.42 3.63
C ALA A 53 8.26 5.01 2.36
N ILE A 54 8.43 4.21 1.31
CA ILE A 54 8.96 4.66 0.02
C ILE A 54 8.02 5.70 -0.62
N LEU A 55 6.71 5.46 -0.58
CA LEU A 55 5.72 6.37 -1.14
C LEU A 55 5.68 7.72 -0.41
N ARG A 56 5.89 7.74 0.91
CA ARG A 56 6.04 9.00 1.68
C ARG A 56 7.24 9.80 1.20
N VAL A 57 8.40 9.18 1.11
CA VAL A 57 9.63 9.82 0.61
C VAL A 57 9.44 10.34 -0.83
N HIS A 58 8.77 9.55 -1.69
CA HIS A 58 8.46 9.95 -3.06
C HIS A 58 7.47 11.13 -3.13
N ARG A 59 6.53 11.24 -2.18
CA ARG A 59 5.60 12.36 -2.09
C ARG A 59 6.31 13.64 -1.60
N GLU A 60 7.22 13.55 -0.65
CA GLU A 60 7.98 14.70 -0.12
C GLU A 60 8.93 15.27 -1.17
N THR A 61 9.62 14.41 -1.90
CA THR A 61 10.51 14.83 -3.00
C THR A 61 9.77 15.52 -4.15
N ARG A 62 8.50 15.19 -4.39
CA ARG A 62 7.69 15.82 -5.45
C ARG A 62 6.99 17.13 -5.03
N ARG A 63 7.10 17.53 -3.76
CA ARG A 63 6.57 18.81 -3.24
C ARG A 63 7.63 19.91 -3.11
N ARG A 64 8.90 19.59 -3.36
CA ARG A 64 10.00 20.56 -3.48
C ARG A 64 10.24 20.87 -4.95
#